data_AF-A0A4P5QY77-F1
#
_entry.id   AF-A0A4P5QY77-F1
#
_cell.length_a   1.000
_cell.length_b   1.000
_cell.length_c   1.000
_cell.angle_alpha   90.00
_cell.angle_beta   90.00
_cell.angle_gamma   90.00
#
_symmetry.space_group_name_H-M   'P 1'
#
loop_
_entity.id
_entity.type
_entity.pdbx_description
1 polymer ?
#
loop_
_entity_poly.entity_id
_entity_poly.type
_entity_poly.pdbx_seq_one_letter_code
_entity_poly.pdbx_strand_id
1 'polypeptide(L)'
;MEPKLMKPKFSSILLVVLGLSFLLVSVACSEGLGTQKASSASLAQSSAGAPGEVEPVTSGVPYPLGLPSALKGRSVYQSNCASCHGTYLTAVEKLNWEAQKNLPQDQWSEVTKQLVSENRQPNNPLWERKVNPDFYSTDWRFEKSPGELFRLIETGKDRFGRLHPGPSGKMGEGWKGGIKDNRGTQLVATGDPIAIWNVVFYVWSRSIAGASPTRFTEAWSTYSQNCNVCHGTLGKGDGPLHKTLQPLPFNFQNYKAMAETTDTFLYWRISEGGQWTSIPESIQRTMTPEALKLYVHQWSSMPAWKGILTEQERWLAVDGVRSRTYEHE
;
A
#
# COMPACT_ATOMS: atom_id res chain seq x y z
N MET A 1 -44.53 5.89 43.42
CA MET A 1 -43.74 6.93 44.13
C MET A 1 -42.51 7.19 43.28
N GLU A 2 -42.55 8.21 42.43
CA GLU A 2 -41.42 8.63 41.60
C GLU A 2 -40.43 9.49 42.41
N PRO A 3 -39.10 9.31 42.23
CA PRO A 3 -38.12 10.27 42.72
C PRO A 3 -37.76 11.33 41.66
N LYS A 4 -37.75 12.57 42.12
CA LYS A 4 -37.62 13.83 41.37
C LYS A 4 -36.23 14.04 40.75
N LEU A 5 -36.28 14.64 39.56
CA LEU A 5 -35.20 15.27 38.79
C LEU A 5 -34.49 16.39 39.59
N MET A 6 -33.16 16.38 39.66
CA MET A 6 -32.34 17.53 40.11
C MET A 6 -31.34 17.93 39.02
N LYS A 7 -31.43 19.18 38.55
CA LYS A 7 -30.43 19.85 37.69
C LYS A 7 -29.54 20.75 38.56
N PRO A 8 -28.21 20.78 38.36
CA PRO A 8 -27.38 21.81 38.96
C PRO A 8 -27.31 23.07 38.07
N LYS A 9 -27.25 24.21 38.75
CA LYS A 9 -27.32 25.58 38.22
C LYS A 9 -25.96 26.05 37.71
N PHE A 10 -25.97 26.77 36.59
CA PHE A 10 -24.87 27.61 36.12
C PHE A 10 -24.69 28.82 37.07
N SER A 11 -23.45 29.16 37.39
CA SER A 11 -23.10 30.44 38.03
C SER A 11 -22.07 31.16 37.18
N SER A 12 -22.53 32.22 36.51
CA SER A 12 -21.71 33.22 35.84
C SER A 12 -21.14 34.18 36.89
N ILE A 13 -19.83 34.43 36.90
CA ILE A 13 -19.23 35.57 37.60
C ILE A 13 -18.48 36.43 36.59
N LEU A 14 -18.72 37.72 36.74
CA LEU A 14 -18.50 38.84 35.85
C LEU A 14 -17.14 39.53 36.13
N LEU A 15 -16.51 39.99 35.04
CA LEU A 15 -15.50 41.05 34.86
C LEU A 15 -14.81 41.73 36.06
N VAL A 16 -13.47 41.87 35.93
CA VAL A 16 -12.78 43.16 36.17
C VAL A 16 -11.71 43.40 35.07
N VAL A 17 -11.75 44.61 34.52
CA VAL A 17 -10.91 45.22 33.47
C VAL A 17 -9.68 45.91 34.09
N LEU A 18 -8.63 46.12 33.28
CA LEU A 18 -7.53 47.12 33.30
C LEU A 18 -6.16 46.44 33.21
N GLY A 19 -5.22 46.80 32.33
CA GLY A 19 -5.15 47.93 31.40
C GLY A 19 -3.97 47.79 30.43
N LEU A 20 -4.00 48.60 29.38
CA LEU A 20 -2.95 48.76 28.37
C LEU A 20 -1.65 49.31 28.98
N SER A 21 -0.52 48.74 28.57
CA SER A 21 0.77 49.43 28.57
C SER A 21 1.48 49.15 27.25
N PHE A 22 1.52 50.17 26.39
CA PHE A 22 2.41 50.31 25.25
C PHE A 22 3.86 50.42 25.75
N LEU A 23 4.78 49.65 25.18
CA LEU A 23 6.22 49.91 25.26
C LEU A 23 6.88 49.52 23.93
N LEU A 24 7.14 50.55 23.12
CA LEU A 24 8.05 50.55 21.98
C LEU A 24 9.45 50.89 22.52
N VAL A 25 10.43 49.98 22.40
CA VAL A 25 11.87 50.36 22.38
C VAL A 25 12.69 49.38 21.51
N SER A 26 13.18 49.95 20.40
CA SER A 26 14.42 49.74 19.62
C SER A 26 15.06 48.36 19.38
N VAL A 27 15.22 48.08 18.09
CA VAL A 27 16.42 47.61 17.34
C VAL A 27 17.69 47.36 18.18
N ALA A 28 18.20 46.14 18.10
CA ALA A 28 19.63 45.84 18.06
C ALA A 28 19.88 44.57 17.23
N CYS A 29 20.71 44.70 16.19
CA CYS A 29 21.30 43.59 15.45
C CYS A 29 22.46 43.00 16.26
N SER A 30 22.53 41.67 16.39
CA SER A 30 23.79 40.94 16.35
C SER A 30 23.55 39.43 16.13
N GLU A 31 24.01 39.01 14.95
CA GLU A 31 24.74 37.77 14.63
C GLU A 31 24.48 36.47 15.42
N GLY A 32 24.19 35.43 14.64
CA GLY A 32 24.91 34.16 14.77
C GLY A 32 24.08 32.94 15.16
N LEU A 33 23.33 32.36 14.22
CA LEU A 33 23.07 30.92 14.22
C LEU A 33 23.12 30.39 12.79
N GLY A 34 24.05 29.45 12.61
CA GLY A 34 24.52 28.94 11.34
C GLY A 34 23.44 28.26 10.51
N THR A 35 23.49 28.57 9.22
CA THR A 35 22.86 27.82 8.15
C THR A 35 23.57 26.47 8.01
N GLN A 36 23.03 25.42 8.61
CA GLN A 36 23.31 24.05 8.16
C GLN A 36 22.53 23.83 6.87
N LYS A 37 23.16 24.25 5.78
CA LYS A 37 22.82 23.94 4.39
C LYS A 37 22.81 22.42 4.28
N ALA A 38 21.64 21.82 4.04
CA ALA A 38 21.55 20.40 3.71
C ALA A 38 22.46 20.13 2.51
N SER A 39 23.51 19.35 2.71
CA SER A 39 24.43 18.98 1.64
C SER A 39 23.68 18.09 0.66
N SER A 40 23.58 18.54 -0.58
CA SER A 40 23.21 17.76 -1.74
C SER A 40 24.03 16.46 -1.78
N ALA A 41 23.38 15.34 -1.49
CA ALA A 41 23.94 14.03 -1.72
C ALA A 41 24.17 13.86 -3.22
N SER A 42 25.44 13.63 -3.58
CA SER A 42 25.91 13.36 -4.93
C SER A 42 25.14 12.19 -5.56
N LEU A 43 24.34 12.49 -6.58
CA LEU A 43 23.86 11.50 -7.53
C LEU A 43 25.07 11.04 -8.34
N ALA A 44 25.57 9.84 -8.02
CA ALA A 44 26.56 9.17 -8.85
C ALA A 44 25.95 8.93 -10.24
N GLN A 45 26.48 9.63 -11.24
CA GLN A 45 26.20 9.38 -12.65
C GLN A 45 26.76 8.00 -13.03
N SER A 46 25.86 7.06 -13.29
CA SER A 46 26.16 5.83 -14.02
C SER A 46 25.88 6.08 -15.50
N SER A 47 26.95 6.25 -16.29
CA SER A 47 26.89 6.23 -17.74
C SER A 47 27.05 4.78 -18.23
N ALA A 48 25.93 4.10 -18.44
CA ALA A 48 25.83 2.91 -19.28
C ALA A 48 24.64 3.12 -20.22
N GLY A 49 24.89 2.96 -21.52
CA GLY A 49 24.02 3.43 -22.61
C GLY A 49 22.56 2.98 -22.53
N ALA A 50 21.68 3.84 -23.02
CA ALA A 50 20.25 3.60 -23.12
C ALA A 50 19.96 2.28 -23.86
N PRO A 51 19.21 1.33 -23.26
CA PRO A 51 18.59 0.27 -24.02
C PRO A 51 17.64 0.88 -25.04
N GLY A 52 17.65 0.34 -26.26
CA GLY A 52 16.77 0.78 -27.35
C GLY A 52 15.31 0.82 -26.94
N GLU A 53 14.58 1.75 -27.54
CA GLU A 53 13.16 2.00 -27.33
C GLU A 53 12.36 0.70 -27.52
N VAL A 54 11.87 0.14 -26.41
CA VAL A 54 10.99 -1.02 -26.43
C VAL A 54 9.57 -0.50 -26.60
N GLU A 55 8.99 -0.76 -27.77
CA GLU A 55 7.57 -0.53 -28.08
C GLU A 55 6.67 -1.02 -26.92
N PRO A 56 5.70 -0.22 -26.43
CA PRO A 56 4.84 -0.60 -25.31
C PRO A 56 3.88 -1.72 -25.72
N VAL A 57 3.97 -2.86 -25.03
CA VAL A 57 3.05 -3.99 -25.20
C VAL A 57 1.64 -3.59 -24.75
N THR A 58 0.64 -3.73 -25.65
CA THR A 58 -0.78 -3.63 -25.30
C THR A 58 -1.11 -4.54 -24.12
N SER A 59 -1.73 -4.09 -23.01
CA SER A 59 -1.85 -4.82 -21.73
C SER A 59 -2.07 -6.32 -21.92
N GLY A 60 -0.97 -7.05 -21.93
CA GLY A 60 -0.91 -8.49 -22.22
C GLY A 60 -1.16 -9.32 -20.98
N VAL A 61 -1.63 -8.70 -19.89
CA VAL A 61 -1.90 -9.36 -18.62
C VAL A 61 -3.26 -10.07 -18.73
N PRO A 62 -3.30 -11.42 -18.69
CA PRO A 62 -4.55 -12.16 -18.74
C PRO A 62 -5.31 -11.99 -17.42
N TYR A 63 -6.52 -11.45 -17.47
CA TYR A 63 -7.41 -11.34 -16.32
C TYR A 63 -8.35 -12.55 -16.24
N PRO A 64 -8.50 -13.20 -15.08
CA PRO A 64 -9.35 -14.37 -14.92
C PRO A 64 -10.83 -13.99 -15.01
N LEU A 65 -11.66 -14.95 -15.42
CA LEU A 65 -13.11 -14.80 -15.39
C LEU A 65 -13.66 -14.78 -13.96
N GLY A 66 -13.00 -15.48 -13.03
CA GLY A 66 -13.32 -15.46 -11.60
C GLY A 66 -12.61 -14.33 -10.86
N LEU A 67 -13.17 -13.91 -9.73
CA LEU A 67 -12.54 -12.91 -8.85
C LEU A 67 -11.33 -13.52 -8.13
N PRO A 68 -10.14 -12.88 -8.18
CA PRO A 68 -9.02 -13.29 -7.35
C PRO A 68 -9.32 -13.10 -5.85
N SER A 69 -8.64 -13.89 -5.02
CA SER A 69 -8.82 -13.90 -3.56
C SER A 69 -7.48 -13.95 -2.83
N ALA A 70 -7.29 -13.01 -1.90
CA ALA A 70 -6.13 -13.01 -1.00
C ALA A 70 -6.13 -14.24 -0.08
N LEU A 71 -7.31 -14.72 0.35
CA LEU A 71 -7.46 -15.91 1.18
C LEU A 71 -6.94 -17.16 0.43
N LYS A 72 -7.37 -17.35 -0.82
CA LYS A 72 -6.87 -18.43 -1.69
C LYS A 72 -5.39 -18.25 -2.03
N GLY A 73 -4.93 -17.00 -2.17
CA GLY A 73 -3.54 -16.68 -2.45
C GLY A 73 -2.57 -17.12 -1.37
N ARG A 74 -3.01 -17.18 -0.11
CA ARG A 74 -2.18 -17.61 1.01
C ARG A 74 -1.61 -19.02 0.80
N SER A 75 -2.43 -20.00 0.42
CA SER A 75 -1.98 -21.39 0.26
C SER A 75 -1.04 -21.54 -0.93
N VAL A 76 -1.32 -20.82 -2.01
CA VAL A 76 -0.46 -20.76 -3.20
C VAL A 76 0.89 -20.12 -2.83
N TYR A 77 0.90 -18.98 -2.14
CA TYR A 77 2.13 -18.33 -1.71
C TYR A 77 2.96 -19.23 -0.78
N GLN A 78 2.32 -19.87 0.19
CA GLN A 78 3.00 -20.79 1.12
C GLN A 78 3.66 -21.97 0.42
N SER A 79 3.01 -22.54 -0.60
CA SER A 79 3.48 -23.74 -1.30
C SER A 79 4.56 -23.45 -2.35
N ASN A 80 4.69 -22.21 -2.79
CA ASN A 80 5.52 -21.85 -3.94
C ASN A 80 6.55 -20.74 -3.66
N CYS A 81 6.21 -19.74 -2.85
CA CYS A 81 6.98 -18.49 -2.75
C CYS A 81 7.68 -18.31 -1.39
N ALA A 82 7.05 -18.82 -0.32
CA ALA A 82 7.46 -18.58 1.06
C ALA A 82 8.88 -19.09 1.41
N SER A 83 9.39 -20.10 0.72
CA SER A 83 10.75 -20.62 0.96
C SER A 83 11.83 -19.58 0.66
N CYS A 84 11.57 -18.68 -0.30
CA CYS A 84 12.48 -17.62 -0.70
C CYS A 84 12.08 -16.27 -0.10
N HIS A 85 10.79 -15.91 -0.15
CA HIS A 85 10.29 -14.59 0.29
C HIS A 85 9.79 -14.57 1.74
N GLY A 86 9.92 -15.68 2.47
CA GLY A 86 9.50 -15.80 3.86
C GLY A 86 7.98 -15.77 4.05
N THR A 87 7.55 -15.95 5.29
CA THR A 87 6.18 -15.75 5.74
C THR A 87 6.12 -14.73 6.86
N TYR A 88 4.98 -14.05 6.97
CA TYR A 88 4.76 -13.07 8.03
C TYR A 88 4.85 -13.77 9.37
N LEU A 89 5.36 -13.06 10.37
CA LEU A 89 5.16 -13.47 11.74
C LEU A 89 3.67 -13.47 12.05
N THR A 90 3.16 -14.63 12.42
CA THR A 90 1.84 -14.78 13.01
C THR A 90 1.71 -13.88 14.24
N ALA A 91 0.47 -13.54 14.61
CA ALA A 91 0.23 -12.76 15.82
C ALA A 91 0.85 -13.43 17.06
N VAL A 92 0.82 -14.77 17.12
CA VAL A 92 1.42 -15.57 18.20
C VAL A 92 2.94 -15.41 18.22
N GLU A 93 3.61 -15.53 17.08
CA GLU A 93 5.07 -15.34 16.97
C GLU A 93 5.48 -13.94 17.43
N LYS A 94 4.74 -12.89 17.02
CA LYS A 94 5.02 -11.51 17.43
C LYS A 94 4.84 -11.28 18.92
N LEU A 95 3.72 -11.73 19.48
CA LEU A 95 3.41 -11.54 20.89
C LEU A 95 4.41 -12.29 21.78
N ASN A 96 4.79 -13.51 21.40
CA ASN A 96 5.81 -14.28 22.11
C ASN A 96 7.17 -13.60 22.06
N TRP A 97 7.59 -13.11 20.89
CA TRP A 97 8.84 -12.37 20.75
C TRP A 97 8.86 -11.12 21.66
N GLU A 98 7.84 -10.26 21.56
CA GLU A 98 7.79 -9.03 22.35
C GLU A 98 7.78 -9.29 23.86
N ALA A 99 7.08 -10.33 24.31
CA ALA A 99 7.02 -10.70 25.73
C ALA A 99 8.32 -11.31 26.26
N GLN A 100 9.08 -12.04 25.43
CA GLN A 100 10.18 -12.90 25.88
C GLN A 100 11.58 -12.42 25.46
N LYS A 101 11.70 -11.44 24.54
CA LYS A 101 12.98 -10.96 24.00
C LYS A 101 14.00 -10.47 25.05
N ASN A 102 13.53 -10.08 26.23
CA ASN A 102 14.36 -9.62 27.35
C ASN A 102 14.51 -10.66 28.47
N LEU A 103 13.93 -11.85 28.33
CA LEU A 103 14.04 -12.95 29.29
C LEU A 103 15.26 -13.83 28.99
N PRO A 104 15.82 -14.52 30.01
CA PRO A 104 16.77 -15.60 29.82
C PRO A 104 16.25 -16.67 28.83
N GLN A 105 17.14 -17.22 27.98
CA GLN A 105 16.76 -18.12 26.89
C GLN A 105 16.11 -19.43 27.36
N ASP A 106 16.44 -19.89 28.56
CA ASP A 106 15.83 -21.06 29.20
C ASP A 106 14.35 -20.84 29.53
N GLN A 107 13.90 -19.59 29.63
CA GLN A 107 12.51 -19.22 29.86
C GLN A 107 11.72 -19.00 28.56
N TRP A 108 12.36 -19.13 27.39
CA TRP A 108 11.68 -18.95 26.12
C TRP A 108 10.72 -20.10 25.84
N SER A 109 9.56 -19.75 25.32
CA SER A 109 8.63 -20.71 24.70
C SER A 109 9.25 -21.35 23.47
N GLU A 110 8.77 -22.54 23.10
CA GLU A 110 9.20 -23.24 21.89
C GLU A 110 9.02 -22.39 20.63
N VAL A 111 7.97 -21.56 20.57
CA VAL A 111 7.76 -20.62 19.46
C VAL A 111 8.90 -19.61 19.36
N THR A 112 9.30 -19.01 20.47
CA THR A 112 10.41 -18.03 20.50
C THR A 112 11.75 -18.69 20.17
N LYS A 113 12.01 -19.90 20.71
CA LYS A 113 13.20 -20.67 20.38
C LYS A 113 13.27 -20.99 18.89
N GLN A 114 12.16 -21.42 18.29
CA GLN A 114 12.07 -21.68 16.86
C GLN A 114 12.35 -20.42 16.04
N LEU A 115 11.70 -19.29 16.37
CA LEU A 115 11.92 -18.00 15.70
C LEU A 115 13.41 -17.62 15.66
N VAL A 116 14.10 -17.72 16.80
CA VAL A 116 15.52 -17.38 16.89
C VAL A 116 16.38 -18.38 16.13
N SER A 117 16.08 -19.68 16.20
CA SER A 117 16.80 -20.71 15.44
C SER A 117 16.69 -20.53 13.92
N GLU A 118 15.56 -19.99 13.45
CA GLU A 118 15.30 -19.69 12.04
C GLU A 118 15.78 -18.28 11.63
N ASN A 119 16.35 -17.51 12.57
CA ASN A 119 16.68 -16.09 12.43
C ASN A 119 15.48 -15.18 12.10
N ARG A 120 14.24 -15.62 12.31
CA ARG A 120 13.00 -14.94 11.90
C ARG A 120 12.51 -13.87 12.87
N GLN A 121 13.23 -13.61 13.96
CA GLN A 121 12.85 -12.54 14.88
C GLN A 121 12.80 -11.16 14.18
N PRO A 122 11.91 -10.25 14.59
CA PRO A 122 11.82 -8.90 14.04
C PRO A 122 13.18 -8.20 13.95
N ASN A 123 13.42 -7.52 12.83
CA ASN A 123 14.63 -6.74 12.53
C ASN A 123 15.94 -7.57 12.48
N ASN A 124 15.88 -8.88 12.20
CA ASN A 124 17.08 -9.69 12.00
C ASN A 124 17.64 -9.52 10.57
N PRO A 125 18.88 -9.02 10.40
CA PRO A 125 19.46 -8.77 9.06
C PRO A 125 19.70 -10.03 8.23
N LEU A 126 19.95 -11.19 8.85
CA LEU A 126 20.13 -12.45 8.13
C LEU A 126 18.84 -12.90 7.46
N TRP A 127 17.72 -12.74 8.17
CA TRP A 127 16.40 -13.04 7.62
C TRP A 127 15.98 -12.02 6.58
N GLU A 128 16.13 -10.72 6.85
CA GLU A 128 15.81 -9.65 5.89
C GLU A 128 16.55 -9.83 4.55
N ARG A 129 17.83 -10.18 4.58
CA ARG A 129 18.60 -10.49 3.37
C ARG A 129 18.09 -11.73 2.64
N LYS A 130 17.67 -12.76 3.39
CA LYS A 130 17.14 -14.00 2.81
C LYS A 130 15.83 -13.75 2.06
N VAL A 131 14.96 -12.91 2.62
CA VAL A 131 13.58 -12.77 2.15
C VAL A 131 13.32 -11.60 1.21
N ASN A 132 14.36 -10.96 0.69
CA ASN A 132 14.24 -9.75 -0.14
C ASN A 132 13.67 -10.04 -1.56
N PRO A 133 12.65 -9.29 -2.05
CA PRO A 133 11.86 -8.31 -1.30
C PRO A 133 10.95 -8.98 -0.27
N ASP A 134 10.93 -8.40 0.93
CA ASP A 134 9.94 -8.74 1.94
C ASP A 134 8.58 -8.19 1.50
N PHE A 135 7.65 -9.07 1.15
CA PHE A 135 6.31 -8.69 0.72
C PHE A 135 5.41 -8.16 1.85
N TYR A 136 5.89 -8.16 3.10
CA TYR A 136 5.17 -7.61 4.25
C TYR A 136 5.46 -6.12 4.50
N SER A 137 6.50 -5.56 3.90
CA SER A 137 6.72 -4.11 3.86
C SER A 137 5.94 -3.47 2.71
N THR A 138 5.93 -2.14 2.64
CA THR A 138 5.29 -1.39 1.55
C THR A 138 6.27 -0.90 0.48
N ASP A 139 7.57 -0.94 0.75
CA ASP A 139 8.58 -0.25 -0.05
C ASP A 139 8.70 -0.81 -1.47
N TRP A 140 8.43 -2.11 -1.63
CA TRP A 140 8.46 -2.78 -2.93
C TRP A 140 7.35 -2.33 -3.89
N ARG A 141 6.29 -1.65 -3.39
CA ARG A 141 5.13 -1.23 -4.20
C ARG A 141 5.32 0.10 -4.94
N PHE A 142 6.24 0.96 -4.50
CA PHE A 142 6.23 2.39 -4.84
C PHE A 142 6.23 2.69 -6.37
N GLU A 143 6.87 1.81 -7.16
CA GLU A 143 6.91 1.93 -8.62
C GLU A 143 6.41 0.68 -9.34
N LYS A 144 5.66 -0.19 -8.64
CA LYS A 144 5.16 -1.45 -9.19
C LYS A 144 3.64 -1.49 -9.17
N SER A 145 3.04 -1.78 -10.32
CA SER A 145 1.63 -2.12 -10.42
C SER A 145 1.41 -3.61 -10.10
N PRO A 146 0.21 -4.01 -9.65
CA PRO A 146 -0.15 -5.42 -9.51
C PRO A 146 -0.02 -6.24 -10.78
N GLY A 147 -0.30 -5.64 -11.94
CA GLY A 147 -0.09 -6.25 -13.25
C GLY A 147 1.38 -6.48 -13.57
N GLU A 148 2.27 -5.57 -13.17
CA GLU A 148 3.72 -5.77 -13.31
C GLU A 148 4.22 -6.92 -12.42
N LEU A 149 3.71 -7.05 -11.18
CA LEU A 149 4.04 -8.22 -10.36
C LEU A 149 3.50 -9.51 -10.97
N PHE A 150 2.26 -9.50 -11.47
CA PHE A 150 1.71 -10.64 -12.19
C PHE A 150 2.65 -11.06 -13.32
N ARG A 151 3.09 -10.11 -14.15
CA ARG A 151 3.95 -10.40 -15.31
C ARG A 151 5.31 -10.94 -14.89
N LEU A 152 5.89 -10.40 -13.81
CA LEU A 152 7.11 -10.91 -13.21
C LEU A 152 6.93 -12.36 -12.78
N ILE A 153 5.87 -12.69 -12.05
CA ILE A 153 5.60 -14.06 -11.62
C ILE A 153 5.36 -14.96 -12.84
N GLU A 154 4.58 -14.49 -13.82
CA GLU A 154 4.23 -15.27 -15.01
C GLU A 154 5.45 -15.63 -15.85
N THR A 155 6.40 -14.70 -16.01
CA THR A 155 7.49 -14.81 -17.00
C THR A 155 8.90 -14.89 -16.43
N GLY A 156 9.07 -14.58 -15.14
CA GLY A 156 10.38 -14.43 -14.52
C GLY A 156 11.11 -13.16 -14.97
N LYS A 157 10.41 -12.17 -15.55
CA LYS A 157 10.99 -10.93 -16.07
C LYS A 157 10.25 -9.71 -15.54
N ASP A 158 10.99 -8.73 -15.03
CA ASP A 158 10.40 -7.46 -14.67
C ASP A 158 10.23 -6.52 -15.87
N ARG A 159 9.63 -5.34 -15.64
CA ARG A 159 9.36 -4.36 -16.72
C ARG A 159 10.62 -3.82 -17.41
N PHE A 160 11.79 -3.94 -16.77
CA PHE A 160 13.06 -3.52 -17.32
C PHE A 160 13.79 -4.67 -18.02
N GLY A 161 13.14 -5.84 -18.15
CA GLY A 161 13.72 -7.04 -18.72
C GLY A 161 14.70 -7.76 -17.80
N ARG A 162 14.84 -7.34 -16.54
CA ARG A 162 15.69 -8.03 -15.57
C ARG A 162 15.10 -9.39 -15.25
N LEU A 163 15.96 -10.40 -15.22
CA LEU A 163 15.55 -11.78 -14.97
C LEU A 163 15.44 -12.02 -13.45
N HIS A 164 14.47 -12.83 -13.07
CA HIS A 164 14.24 -13.29 -11.70
C HIS A 164 14.19 -14.83 -11.68
N PRO A 165 14.53 -15.48 -10.56
CA PRO A 165 14.51 -16.93 -10.46
C PRO A 165 13.08 -17.49 -10.46
N GLY A 166 12.88 -18.57 -11.21
CA GLY A 166 11.64 -19.32 -11.28
C GLY A 166 11.56 -20.50 -10.30
N PRO A 167 10.58 -21.41 -10.48
CA PRO A 167 10.39 -22.59 -9.64
C PRO A 167 11.62 -23.50 -9.51
N SER A 168 12.43 -23.62 -10.57
CA SER A 168 13.66 -24.43 -10.55
C SER A 168 14.88 -23.68 -10.01
N GLY A 169 14.73 -22.38 -9.70
CA GLY A 169 15.81 -21.45 -9.42
C GLY A 169 16.46 -20.87 -10.68
N LYS A 170 16.05 -21.28 -11.89
CA LYS A 170 16.57 -20.75 -13.15
C LYS A 170 16.14 -19.28 -13.36
N MET A 171 17.07 -18.43 -13.75
CA MET A 171 16.79 -17.02 -14.07
C MET A 171 15.95 -16.88 -15.34
N GLY A 172 14.90 -16.06 -15.28
CA GLY A 172 14.00 -15.82 -16.41
C GLY A 172 13.01 -16.96 -16.66
N GLU A 173 12.92 -17.90 -15.72
CA GLU A 173 11.88 -18.91 -15.71
C GLU A 173 10.65 -18.35 -15.00
N GLY A 174 9.53 -18.31 -15.70
CA GLY A 174 8.24 -17.93 -15.12
C GLY A 174 7.60 -19.05 -14.31
N TRP A 175 6.69 -18.68 -13.44
CA TRP A 175 5.93 -19.61 -12.60
C TRP A 175 4.67 -20.14 -13.29
N LYS A 176 4.37 -19.67 -14.51
CA LYS A 176 3.25 -20.18 -15.32
C LYS A 176 3.45 -21.67 -15.61
N GLY A 177 2.53 -22.50 -15.12
CA GLY A 177 2.59 -23.97 -15.24
C GLY A 177 3.40 -24.68 -14.16
N GLY A 178 4.17 -23.95 -13.34
CA GLY A 178 4.92 -24.49 -12.19
C GLY A 178 4.26 -24.25 -10.83
N ILE A 179 3.16 -23.48 -10.78
CA ILE A 179 2.46 -23.17 -9.54
C ILE A 179 1.67 -24.38 -9.02
N LYS A 180 1.88 -24.69 -7.74
CA LYS A 180 1.05 -25.60 -6.94
C LYS A 180 -0.11 -24.83 -6.32
N ASP A 181 -1.31 -24.96 -6.87
CA ASP A 181 -2.50 -24.21 -6.41
C ASP A 181 -3.63 -25.05 -5.80
N ASN A 182 -3.43 -26.39 -5.71
CA ASN A 182 -4.31 -27.34 -5.02
C ASN A 182 -5.82 -27.10 -5.26
N ARG A 183 -6.21 -26.88 -6.51
CA ARG A 183 -7.60 -26.58 -6.91
C ARG A 183 -8.58 -27.75 -6.79
N GLY A 184 -8.13 -28.91 -6.28
CA GLY A 184 -8.99 -30.09 -6.11
C GLY A 184 -9.63 -30.53 -7.41
N THR A 185 -10.95 -30.73 -7.40
CA THR A 185 -11.77 -31.12 -8.58
C THR A 185 -12.31 -29.92 -9.38
N GLN A 186 -11.85 -28.70 -9.10
CA GLN A 186 -12.33 -27.51 -9.80
C GLN A 186 -11.89 -27.54 -11.27
N LEU A 187 -12.87 -27.49 -12.18
CA LEU A 187 -12.61 -27.31 -13.60
C LEU A 187 -12.08 -25.89 -13.85
N VAL A 188 -10.96 -25.80 -14.54
CA VAL A 188 -10.26 -24.56 -14.85
C VAL A 188 -9.83 -24.53 -16.29
N ALA A 189 -9.89 -23.36 -16.91
CA ALA A 189 -9.46 -23.19 -18.29
C ALA A 189 -7.95 -23.45 -18.43
N THR A 190 -7.54 -24.01 -19.56
CA THR A 190 -6.12 -24.15 -19.89
C THR A 190 -5.45 -22.77 -19.88
N GLY A 191 -4.38 -22.63 -19.11
CA GLY A 191 -3.67 -21.35 -18.97
C GLY A 191 -4.35 -20.33 -18.04
N ASP A 192 -5.30 -20.76 -17.20
CA ASP A 192 -5.98 -19.93 -16.22
C ASP A 192 -5.00 -19.15 -15.31
N PRO A 193 -5.03 -17.81 -15.31
CA PRO A 193 -4.11 -16.97 -14.56
C PRO A 193 -4.49 -16.82 -13.08
N ILE A 194 -5.61 -17.39 -12.62
CA ILE A 194 -6.17 -17.14 -11.28
C ILE A 194 -5.18 -17.42 -10.14
N ALA A 195 -4.31 -18.42 -10.28
CA ALA A 195 -3.38 -18.80 -9.23
C ALA A 195 -2.34 -17.70 -8.97
N ILE A 196 -1.80 -17.10 -10.03
CA ILE A 196 -0.88 -15.97 -9.92
C ILE A 196 -1.62 -14.76 -9.35
N TRP A 197 -2.85 -14.48 -9.82
CA TRP A 197 -3.63 -13.36 -9.31
C TRP A 197 -4.00 -13.49 -7.83
N ASN A 198 -4.32 -14.70 -7.37
CA ASN A 198 -4.54 -14.97 -5.96
C ASN A 198 -3.28 -14.62 -5.15
N VAL A 199 -2.09 -15.00 -5.62
CA VAL A 199 -0.82 -14.62 -4.99
C VAL A 199 -0.62 -13.10 -4.99
N VAL A 200 -0.86 -12.43 -6.12
CA VAL A 200 -0.77 -10.96 -6.22
C VAL A 200 -1.71 -10.29 -5.20
N PHE A 201 -2.96 -10.74 -5.08
CA PHE A 201 -3.91 -10.23 -4.10
C PHE A 201 -3.44 -10.47 -2.67
N TYR A 202 -2.92 -11.67 -2.40
CA TYR A 202 -2.37 -12.00 -1.09
C TYR A 202 -1.22 -11.06 -0.73
N VAL A 203 -0.18 -10.94 -1.56
CA VAL A 203 0.97 -10.11 -1.22
C VAL A 203 0.62 -8.62 -1.11
N TRP A 204 -0.31 -8.10 -1.93
CA TRP A 204 -0.77 -6.72 -1.77
C TRP A 204 -1.56 -6.50 -0.46
N SER A 205 -2.51 -7.37 -0.13
CA SER A 205 -3.22 -7.31 1.17
C SER A 205 -2.23 -7.40 2.33
N ARG A 206 -1.27 -8.33 2.24
CA ARG A 206 -0.25 -8.52 3.26
C ARG A 206 0.75 -7.38 3.36
N SER A 207 1.02 -6.61 2.31
CA SER A 207 1.85 -5.41 2.43
C SER A 207 1.19 -4.31 3.26
N ILE A 208 -0.15 -4.31 3.37
CA ILE A 208 -0.90 -3.33 4.16
C ILE A 208 -1.04 -3.83 5.59
N ALA A 209 -1.61 -5.02 5.76
CA ALA A 209 -1.79 -5.63 7.09
C ALA A 209 -0.47 -6.10 7.73
N GLY A 210 0.58 -6.24 6.93
CA GLY A 210 1.90 -6.69 7.35
C GLY A 210 2.83 -5.57 7.81
N ALA A 211 2.64 -4.35 7.32
CA ALA A 211 3.55 -3.24 7.60
C ALA A 211 3.59 -2.84 9.08
N SER A 212 2.45 -2.91 9.78
CA SER A 212 2.40 -2.76 11.25
C SER A 212 1.12 -3.40 11.82
N PRO A 213 1.04 -3.66 13.14
CA PRO A 213 -0.18 -4.16 13.77
C PRO A 213 -1.40 -3.23 13.61
N THR A 214 -1.18 -1.93 13.46
CA THR A 214 -2.25 -0.91 13.40
C THR A 214 -2.51 -0.40 11.99
N ARG A 215 -1.60 -0.64 11.03
CA ARG A 215 -1.63 -0.03 9.70
C ARG A 215 -2.93 -0.24 8.97
N PHE A 216 -3.47 -1.45 9.01
CA PHE A 216 -4.74 -1.77 8.37
C PHE A 216 -5.90 -0.97 8.99
N THR A 217 -5.97 -0.92 10.32
CA THR A 217 -6.99 -0.16 11.06
C THR A 217 -6.89 1.34 10.77
N GLU A 218 -5.67 1.88 10.71
CA GLU A 218 -5.42 3.27 10.35
C GLU A 218 -5.89 3.56 8.91
N ALA A 219 -5.53 2.71 7.95
CA ALA A 219 -5.93 2.85 6.55
C ALA A 219 -7.45 2.78 6.38
N TRP A 220 -8.10 1.84 7.07
CA TRP A 220 -9.55 1.72 7.12
C TRP A 220 -10.21 2.96 7.72
N SER A 221 -9.66 3.49 8.81
CA SER A 221 -10.16 4.69 9.49
C SER A 221 -10.06 5.91 8.57
N THR A 222 -8.90 6.13 7.94
CA THR A 222 -8.71 7.23 6.99
C THR A 222 -9.69 7.11 5.82
N TYR A 223 -9.85 5.93 5.23
CA TYR A 223 -10.81 5.72 4.13
C TYR A 223 -12.25 5.98 4.56
N SER A 224 -12.66 5.44 5.70
CA SER A 224 -14.05 5.49 6.19
C SER A 224 -14.48 6.89 6.59
N GLN A 225 -13.55 7.72 7.06
CA GLN A 225 -13.85 9.10 7.45
C GLN A 225 -13.89 10.07 6.26
N ASN A 226 -13.12 9.80 5.21
CA ASN A 226 -12.83 10.78 4.16
C ASN A 226 -13.35 10.38 2.78
N CYS A 227 -13.35 9.08 2.44
CA CYS A 227 -13.48 8.63 1.06
C CYS A 227 -14.84 7.97 0.75
N ASN A 228 -15.44 7.28 1.73
CA ASN A 228 -16.64 6.46 1.52
C ASN A 228 -17.89 7.28 1.14
N VAL A 229 -17.95 8.57 1.46
CA VAL A 229 -19.08 9.44 1.15
C VAL A 229 -19.31 9.56 -0.36
N CYS A 230 -18.24 9.46 -1.14
CA CYS A 230 -18.29 9.42 -2.61
C CYS A 230 -18.04 8.00 -3.15
N HIS A 231 -17.04 7.29 -2.62
CA HIS A 231 -16.61 6.01 -3.16
C HIS A 231 -17.37 4.79 -2.60
N GLY A 232 -18.22 4.97 -1.59
CA GLY A 232 -18.95 3.90 -0.91
C GLY A 232 -18.09 3.12 0.09
N THR A 233 -18.70 2.46 1.06
CA THR A 233 -17.98 1.67 2.09
C THR A 233 -17.15 0.54 1.49
N LEU A 234 -17.63 -0.05 0.39
CA LEU A 234 -16.94 -1.12 -0.32
C LEU A 234 -16.09 -0.63 -1.50
N GLY A 235 -15.95 0.69 -1.69
CA GLY A 235 -15.17 1.27 -2.78
C GLY A 235 -15.77 1.09 -4.18
N LYS A 236 -17.09 0.87 -4.30
CA LYS A 236 -17.74 0.62 -5.60
C LYS A 236 -18.03 1.89 -6.41
N GLY A 237 -17.75 3.06 -5.86
CA GLY A 237 -18.14 4.34 -6.47
C GLY A 237 -19.62 4.65 -6.29
N ASP A 238 -20.25 4.10 -5.25
CA ASP A 238 -21.69 4.13 -4.97
C ASP A 238 -22.03 4.83 -3.64
N GLY A 239 -21.15 5.73 -3.18
CA GLY A 239 -21.38 6.52 -1.96
C GLY A 239 -22.61 7.43 -2.07
N PRO A 240 -23.13 7.95 -0.94
CA PRO A 240 -24.31 8.82 -0.93
C PRO A 240 -24.26 10.01 -1.90
N LEU A 241 -23.06 10.55 -2.17
CA LEU A 241 -22.88 11.66 -3.10
C LEU A 241 -22.65 11.23 -4.56
N HIS A 242 -22.58 9.93 -4.89
CA HIS A 242 -22.13 9.50 -6.21
C HIS A 242 -22.99 10.08 -7.36
N LYS A 243 -24.31 10.19 -7.17
CA LYS A 243 -25.27 10.62 -8.22
C LYS A 243 -25.16 12.10 -8.57
N THR A 244 -24.49 12.90 -7.72
CA THR A 244 -24.35 14.35 -7.92
C THR A 244 -22.98 14.72 -8.49
N LEU A 245 -22.13 13.74 -8.82
CA LEU A 245 -20.76 13.94 -9.29
C LEU A 245 -20.63 13.56 -10.76
N GLN A 246 -19.89 14.37 -11.51
CA GLN A 246 -19.55 14.10 -12.90
C GLN A 246 -18.07 14.47 -13.12
N PRO A 247 -17.19 13.51 -13.49
CA PRO A 247 -17.46 12.08 -13.66
C PRO A 247 -17.79 11.36 -12.34
N LEU A 248 -18.43 10.19 -12.45
CA LEU A 248 -18.73 9.33 -11.30
C LEU A 248 -17.44 8.89 -10.57
N PRO A 249 -17.47 8.72 -9.24
CA PRO A 249 -16.36 8.14 -8.49
C PRO A 249 -15.94 6.77 -9.04
N PHE A 250 -14.63 6.55 -9.13
CA PHE A 250 -14.08 5.31 -9.68
C PHE A 250 -14.43 4.11 -8.79
N ASN A 251 -14.78 2.98 -9.43
CA ASN A 251 -15.02 1.70 -8.75
C ASN A 251 -13.69 0.97 -8.51
N PHE A 252 -13.22 0.96 -7.26
CA PHE A 252 -11.99 0.28 -6.84
C PHE A 252 -12.08 -1.26 -6.90
N GLN A 253 -13.27 -1.82 -7.12
CA GLN A 253 -13.43 -3.25 -7.43
C GLN A 253 -13.21 -3.57 -8.91
N ASN A 254 -12.92 -2.57 -9.76
CA ASN A 254 -12.40 -2.81 -11.11
C ASN A 254 -10.95 -3.29 -11.02
N TYR A 255 -10.78 -4.59 -10.74
CA TYR A 255 -9.49 -5.24 -10.55
C TYR A 255 -8.57 -5.07 -11.75
N LYS A 256 -9.10 -5.05 -12.98
CA LYS A 256 -8.29 -4.77 -14.17
C LYS A 256 -7.63 -3.40 -14.09
N ALA A 257 -8.42 -2.35 -13.85
CA ALA A 257 -7.87 -1.00 -13.76
C ALA A 257 -6.92 -0.84 -12.56
N MET A 258 -7.29 -1.39 -11.40
CA MET A 258 -6.47 -1.30 -10.20
C MET A 258 -5.16 -2.08 -10.34
N ALA A 259 -5.16 -3.16 -11.11
CA ALA A 259 -3.95 -3.91 -11.42
C ALA A 259 -2.98 -3.15 -12.32
N GLU A 260 -3.49 -2.30 -13.21
CA GLU A 260 -2.66 -1.49 -14.12
C GLU A 260 -2.17 -0.17 -13.46
N THR A 261 -2.65 0.12 -12.25
CA THR A 261 -2.40 1.38 -11.55
C THR A 261 -1.30 1.23 -10.49
N THR A 262 -0.43 2.23 -10.36
CA THR A 262 0.59 2.31 -9.29
C THR A 262 0.12 3.07 -8.06
N ASP A 263 0.77 2.81 -6.93
CA ASP A 263 0.53 3.55 -5.70
C ASP A 263 0.94 5.02 -5.82
N THR A 264 1.96 5.32 -6.62
CA THR A 264 2.35 6.70 -6.96
C THR A 264 1.22 7.46 -7.67
N PHE A 265 0.52 6.83 -8.62
CA PHE A 265 -0.65 7.46 -9.23
C PHE A 265 -1.78 7.68 -8.22
N LEU A 266 -2.08 6.68 -7.37
CA LEU A 266 -3.14 6.81 -6.36
C LEU A 266 -2.82 7.94 -5.38
N TYR A 267 -1.57 8.01 -4.90
CA TYR A 267 -1.10 9.06 -4.01
C TYR A 267 -1.23 10.44 -4.67
N TRP A 268 -0.80 10.58 -5.92
CA TRP A 268 -0.98 11.82 -6.69
C TRP A 268 -2.45 12.20 -6.82
N ARG A 269 -3.32 11.26 -7.23
CA ARG A 269 -4.75 11.53 -7.42
C ARG A 269 -5.43 11.94 -6.11
N ILE A 270 -5.10 11.30 -4.99
CA ILE A 270 -5.61 11.66 -3.66
C ILE A 270 -5.10 13.05 -3.27
N SER A 271 -3.82 13.30 -3.48
CA SER A 271 -3.18 14.56 -3.11
C SER A 271 -3.78 15.74 -3.84
N GLU A 272 -3.88 15.62 -5.16
CA GLU A 272 -4.11 16.75 -6.04
C GLU A 272 -5.55 16.84 -6.55
N GLY A 273 -6.36 15.79 -6.32
CA GLY A 273 -7.77 15.76 -6.71
C GLY A 273 -7.97 15.86 -8.21
N GLY A 274 -9.07 16.52 -8.60
CA GLY A 274 -9.54 16.57 -9.98
C GLY A 274 -9.30 17.88 -10.73
N GLN A 275 -8.56 18.84 -10.17
CA GLN A 275 -8.38 20.17 -10.80
C GLN A 275 -7.47 20.14 -12.04
N TRP A 276 -6.89 19.00 -12.39
CA TRP A 276 -5.90 18.88 -13.45
C TRP A 276 -6.56 18.66 -14.80
N THR A 277 -6.13 19.46 -15.79
CA THR A 277 -6.49 19.25 -17.19
C THR A 277 -5.77 18.05 -17.78
N SER A 278 -4.65 17.59 -17.22
CA SER A 278 -3.90 16.38 -17.60
C SER A 278 -3.08 15.80 -16.43
N ILE A 279 -2.79 14.49 -16.49
CA ILE A 279 -1.89 13.82 -15.54
C ILE A 279 -0.44 14.25 -15.85
N PRO A 280 0.40 14.66 -14.89
CA PRO A 280 1.79 15.01 -15.16
C PRO A 280 2.58 13.86 -15.79
N GLU A 281 3.50 14.16 -16.70
CA GLU A 281 4.30 13.14 -17.42
C GLU A 281 5.06 12.21 -16.47
N SER A 282 5.59 12.74 -15.37
CA SER A 282 6.27 11.95 -14.34
C SER A 282 5.37 10.87 -13.73
N ILE A 283 4.07 11.14 -13.59
CA ILE A 283 3.08 10.18 -13.11
C ILE A 283 2.64 9.24 -14.22
N GLN A 284 2.45 9.74 -15.45
CA GLN A 284 2.10 8.91 -16.60
C GLN A 284 3.11 7.78 -16.83
N ARG A 285 4.41 8.06 -16.68
CA ARG A 285 5.49 7.06 -16.80
C ARG A 285 5.46 5.97 -15.74
N THR A 286 4.65 6.12 -14.68
CA THR A 286 4.44 5.08 -13.67
C THR A 286 3.29 4.14 -14.02
N MET A 287 2.57 4.37 -15.12
CA MET A 287 1.36 3.63 -15.47
C MET A 287 1.52 2.94 -16.81
N THR A 288 0.79 1.84 -17.02
CA THR A 288 0.71 1.23 -18.35
C THR A 288 -0.16 2.09 -19.27
N PRO A 289 0.05 2.02 -20.60
CA PRO A 289 -0.81 2.73 -21.56
C PRO A 289 -2.30 2.41 -21.38
N GLU A 290 -2.63 1.18 -20.97
CA GLU A 290 -4.02 0.77 -20.72
C GLU A 290 -4.59 1.36 -19.45
N ALA A 291 -3.79 1.50 -18.40
CA ALA A 291 -4.20 2.27 -17.23
C ALA A 291 -4.56 3.70 -17.63
N LEU A 292 -3.68 4.37 -18.38
CA LEU A 292 -3.89 5.75 -18.84
C LEU A 292 -5.16 5.87 -19.69
N LYS A 293 -5.44 4.87 -20.55
CA LYS A 293 -6.68 4.76 -21.35
C LYS A 293 -7.92 4.40 -20.54
N LEU A 294 -7.83 4.00 -19.27
CA LEU A 294 -9.00 3.79 -18.41
C LEU A 294 -9.33 5.07 -17.62
N TYR A 295 -8.33 5.91 -17.35
CA TYR A 295 -8.51 7.21 -16.70
C TYR A 295 -8.78 8.36 -17.69
N VAL A 296 -9.53 8.09 -18.78
CA VAL A 296 -9.79 8.98 -19.95
C VAL A 296 -10.42 10.34 -19.58
N HIS A 297 -10.82 10.53 -18.33
CA HIS A 297 -11.13 11.85 -17.81
C HIS A 297 -9.98 12.30 -16.91
N GLN A 298 -9.05 13.04 -17.51
CA GLN A 298 -7.99 13.75 -16.80
C GLN A 298 -8.55 14.63 -15.66
N TRP A 299 -9.79 15.09 -15.86
CA TRP A 299 -10.67 15.76 -14.89
C TRP A 299 -11.42 14.77 -13.97
N SER A 300 -11.48 15.06 -12.67
CA SER A 300 -12.26 14.33 -11.66
C SER A 300 -13.09 15.30 -10.81
N SER A 301 -14.18 14.83 -10.19
CA SER A 301 -14.88 15.61 -9.15
C SER A 301 -14.24 15.47 -7.76
N MET A 302 -13.15 14.70 -7.65
CA MET A 302 -12.46 14.46 -6.38
C MET A 302 -11.80 15.74 -5.86
N PRO A 303 -12.06 16.13 -4.59
CA PRO A 303 -11.34 17.24 -3.97
C PRO A 303 -9.86 16.91 -3.79
N ALA A 304 -9.01 17.92 -3.72
CA ALA A 304 -7.62 17.75 -3.31
C ALA A 304 -7.56 17.49 -1.80
N TRP A 305 -6.89 16.42 -1.38
CA TRP A 305 -6.71 16.12 0.04
C TRP A 305 -5.38 16.64 0.59
N LYS A 306 -4.46 17.09 -0.28
CA LYS A 306 -3.27 17.81 0.17
C LYS A 306 -3.69 19.09 0.89
N GLY A 307 -3.13 19.29 2.08
CA GLY A 307 -3.49 20.42 2.96
C GLY A 307 -4.69 20.15 3.87
N ILE A 308 -5.42 19.05 3.66
CA ILE A 308 -6.43 18.53 4.60
C ILE A 308 -5.85 17.33 5.36
N LEU A 309 -5.28 16.38 4.62
CA LEU A 309 -4.58 15.21 5.15
C LEU A 309 -3.08 15.44 5.13
N THR A 310 -2.39 14.92 6.15
CA THR A 310 -0.93 14.80 6.17
C THR A 310 -0.45 13.87 5.06
N GLU A 311 0.86 13.91 4.76
CA GLU A 311 1.48 12.95 3.84
C GLU A 311 1.26 11.49 4.29
N GLN A 312 1.43 11.19 5.57
CA GLN A 312 1.22 9.86 6.11
C GLN A 312 -0.24 9.41 5.95
N GLU A 313 -1.20 10.28 6.23
CA GLU A 313 -2.63 9.98 6.04
C GLU A 313 -2.99 9.78 4.56
N ARG A 314 -2.36 10.50 3.63
CA ARG A 314 -2.57 10.24 2.20
C ARG A 314 -2.02 8.88 1.77
N TRP A 315 -0.91 8.43 2.34
CA TRP A 315 -0.44 7.05 2.14
C TRP A 315 -1.38 6.02 2.78
N LEU A 316 -1.94 6.31 3.96
CA LEU A 316 -3.00 5.49 4.56
C LEU A 316 -4.26 5.45 3.70
N ALA A 317 -4.60 6.54 3.02
CA ALA A 317 -5.71 6.57 2.06
C ALA A 317 -5.43 5.69 0.83
N VAL A 318 -4.19 5.66 0.32
CA VAL A 318 -3.76 4.72 -0.73
C VAL A 318 -3.95 3.27 -0.26
N ASP A 319 -3.51 2.95 0.95
CA ASP A 319 -3.70 1.62 1.56
C ASP A 319 -5.19 1.29 1.74
N GLY A 320 -5.99 2.29 2.13
CA GLY A 320 -7.44 2.18 2.22
C GLY A 320 -8.07 1.82 0.89
N VAL A 321 -7.73 2.55 -0.18
CA VAL A 321 -8.17 2.26 -1.56
C VAL A 321 -7.76 0.85 -1.99
N ARG A 322 -6.49 0.47 -1.78
CA ARG A 322 -5.98 -0.86 -2.14
C ARG A 322 -6.67 -1.99 -1.37
N SER A 323 -6.95 -1.79 -0.08
CA SER A 323 -7.69 -2.76 0.72
C SER A 323 -9.11 -2.99 0.16
N ARG A 324 -9.73 -1.96 -0.43
CA ARG A 324 -11.03 -2.10 -1.12
C ARG A 324 -10.94 -2.80 -2.47
N THR A 325 -9.77 -3.24 -2.92
CA THR A 325 -9.59 -4.08 -4.11
C THR A 325 -9.24 -5.52 -3.76
N TYR A 326 -8.53 -5.75 -2.64
CA TYR A 326 -7.93 -7.05 -2.33
C TYR A 326 -8.54 -7.75 -1.12
N GLU A 327 -9.32 -7.05 -0.31
CA GLU A 327 -9.91 -7.57 0.93
C GLU A 327 -11.45 -7.52 0.87
N HIS A 328 -11.99 -8.36 -0.01
CA HIS A 328 -13.42 -8.49 -0.30
C HIS A 328 -14.11 -9.65 0.43
N GLU A 329 -13.32 -10.48 1.10
CA GLU A 329 -13.72 -11.71 1.82
C GLU A 329 -13.32 -11.58 3.28
#